data_AF-A0A965P6H0-F1
#
_entry.id   AF-A0A965P6H0-F1
#
_cell.length_a   1.000
_cell.length_b   1.000
_cell.length_c   1.000
_cell.angle_alpha   90.00
_cell.angle_beta   90.00
_cell.angle_gamma   90.00
#
_symmetry.space_group_name_H-M   'P 1'
#
loop_
_entity.id
_entity.type
_entity.pdbx_description
1 polymer ?
#
loop_
_entity_poly.entity_id
_entity_poly.type
_entity_poly.pdbx_seq_one_letter_code
_entity_poly.pdbx_strand_id
1 'polypeptide(L)'
;MVFRAFLSLLLIATAAPAPVLAQTLDREAQREVVSRLEAALQQNYVFPDRIPAISAELDRRVQSGPVEATLFAASLAQGLVKASDDLHFSVAFDPDAVAARRASKASGEETTQAQRDSEQAANFGFRDARRLDGDLAYIRFDFFADPQYAQETAVGAMRFTEGVKGIIIDLRYNNGGVLEMAQLLMSYLYAAGKEQKFFDYFYNKDGVRVERSQWSLAAVPGQRMGNVPVVVLTGSTSFSAAEWMAFALQKLGRATLIGERTAGGAHPVDSVPVDDRFMLQVPIGQIRDPVDGKDFEGVGVAPDIAVPASDAVLAAQKFLLQRRAEAGDADAKWALVPVEFALAGGTADATRVDEAVGAYEGRTLVRTPTGLAYHWRDRFVLALDPIGEDWFAVEGTDDYRFHLARENGHVSGLERVFKSGDKVTYRRLD
;
A
#
# COMPACT_ATOMS: atom_id res chain seq x y z
N MET A 1 -3.76 -26.14 2.29
CA MET A 1 -2.43 -25.64 2.66
C MET A 1 -1.54 -25.72 1.43
N VAL A 2 -1.69 -24.75 0.51
CA VAL A 2 -0.85 -24.56 -0.69
C VAL A 2 -0.84 -23.06 -0.94
N PHE A 3 0.33 -22.43 -0.80
CA PHE A 3 0.55 -21.01 -1.09
C PHE A 3 0.32 -20.77 -2.59
N ARG A 4 -0.72 -20.00 -2.93
CA ARG A 4 -0.88 -19.41 -4.26
C ARG A 4 -0.27 -18.00 -4.20
N ALA A 5 0.87 -17.83 -4.86
CA ALA A 5 1.45 -16.52 -5.12
C ALA A 5 0.45 -15.70 -5.97
N PHE A 6 -0.07 -14.61 -5.41
CA PHE A 6 -0.84 -13.62 -6.15
C PHE A 6 0.15 -12.67 -6.81
N LEU A 7 0.53 -12.99 -8.05
CA LEU A 7 1.08 -12.05 -8.99
C LEU A 7 -0.10 -11.27 -9.58
N SER A 8 -0.15 -9.96 -9.33
CA SER A 8 -1.16 -9.06 -9.90
C SER A 8 -1.00 -9.00 -11.42
N LEU A 9 -1.75 -9.86 -12.12
CA LEU A 9 -1.96 -9.75 -13.57
C LEU A 9 -2.99 -8.63 -13.80
N LEU A 10 -2.52 -7.47 -14.25
CA LEU A 10 -3.41 -6.44 -14.81
C LEU A 10 -4.00 -7.01 -16.11
N LEU A 11 -5.29 -7.36 -16.13
CA LEU A 11 -6.00 -7.62 -17.38
C LEU A 11 -6.24 -6.29 -18.10
N ILE A 12 -5.28 -5.89 -18.93
CA ILE A 12 -5.56 -5.00 -20.05
C ILE A 12 -6.06 -5.90 -21.17
N ALA A 13 -7.27 -5.66 -21.67
CA ALA A 13 -7.72 -6.25 -22.92
C ALA A 13 -6.90 -5.63 -24.06
N THR A 14 -5.66 -6.10 -24.22
CA THR A 14 -4.85 -5.81 -25.39
C THR A 14 -5.35 -6.67 -26.53
N ALA A 15 -5.52 -6.08 -27.71
CA ALA A 15 -5.65 -6.84 -28.93
C ALA A 15 -4.53 -7.89 -28.94
N ALA A 16 -4.87 -9.17 -29.14
CA ALA A 16 -3.91 -10.25 -29.11
C ALA A 16 -2.71 -9.87 -29.98
N PRO A 17 -1.49 -9.74 -29.42
CA PRO A 17 -0.34 -9.45 -30.24
C PRO A 17 -0.22 -10.60 -31.24
N ALA A 18 0.08 -10.26 -32.51
CA ALA A 18 0.46 -11.25 -33.50
C ALA A 18 1.51 -12.19 -32.87
N PRO A 19 1.43 -13.52 -33.09
CA PRO A 19 2.36 -14.44 -32.44
C PRO A 19 3.77 -14.03 -32.84
N VAL A 20 4.53 -13.47 -31.89
CA VAL A 20 5.97 -13.35 -32.01
C VAL A 20 6.42 -14.78 -32.25
N LEU A 21 6.98 -15.07 -33.44
CA LEU A 21 7.54 -16.37 -33.73
C LEU A 21 8.45 -16.73 -32.56
N ALA A 22 8.12 -17.83 -31.90
CA ALA A 22 8.83 -18.29 -30.71
C ALA A 22 10.31 -18.44 -31.11
N GLN A 23 11.17 -17.58 -30.55
CA GLN A 23 12.57 -17.52 -30.93
C GLN A 23 13.30 -18.66 -30.23
N THR A 24 13.74 -19.64 -31.01
CA THR A 24 14.56 -20.74 -30.49
C THR A 24 16.03 -20.34 -30.38
N LEU A 25 16.68 -20.73 -29.29
CA LEU A 25 18.11 -20.58 -29.06
C LEU A 25 18.79 -21.94 -29.18
N ASP A 26 19.78 -22.04 -30.07
CA ASP A 26 20.68 -23.19 -30.08
C ASP A 26 21.60 -23.18 -28.84
N ARG A 27 22.42 -24.23 -28.71
CA ARG A 27 23.31 -24.38 -27.54
C ARG A 27 24.35 -23.27 -27.43
N GLU A 28 24.81 -22.72 -28.55
CA GLU A 28 25.82 -21.66 -28.56
C GLU A 28 25.21 -20.36 -28.07
N ALA A 29 24.04 -19.97 -28.59
CA ALA A 29 23.29 -18.81 -28.13
C ALA A 29 22.88 -18.92 -26.66
N GLN A 30 22.48 -20.12 -26.20
CA GLN A 30 22.19 -20.36 -24.78
C GLN A 30 23.41 -20.09 -23.89
N ARG A 31 24.61 -20.55 -24.31
CA ARG A 31 25.86 -20.32 -23.57
C ARG A 31 26.28 -18.86 -23.56
N GLU A 32 26.06 -18.15 -24.66
CA GLU A 32 26.35 -16.72 -24.73
C GLU A 32 25.49 -15.93 -23.72
N VAL A 33 24.19 -16.22 -23.66
CA VAL A 33 23.28 -15.60 -22.68
C VAL A 33 23.73 -15.90 -21.25
N VAL A 34 24.09 -17.15 -20.94
CA VAL A 34 24.62 -17.53 -19.62
C VAL A 34 25.91 -16.76 -19.30
N SER A 35 26.88 -16.72 -20.21
CA SER A 35 28.13 -16.01 -19.98
C SER A 35 27.93 -14.51 -19.73
N ARG A 36 27.00 -13.88 -20.44
CA ARG A 36 26.66 -12.46 -20.24
C ARG A 36 25.92 -12.23 -18.92
N LEU A 37 25.05 -13.14 -18.50
CA LEU A 37 24.41 -13.11 -17.19
C LEU A 37 25.45 -13.19 -16.07
N GLU A 38 26.41 -14.10 -16.17
CA GLU A 38 27.49 -14.22 -15.19
C GLU A 38 28.33 -12.94 -15.10
N ALA A 39 28.66 -12.33 -16.24
CA ALA A 39 29.36 -11.05 -16.25
C ALA A 39 28.54 -9.93 -15.57
N ALA A 40 27.23 -9.88 -15.83
CA ALA A 40 26.34 -8.92 -15.18
C ALA A 40 26.23 -9.15 -13.67
N LEU A 41 26.19 -10.41 -13.21
CA LEU A 41 26.21 -10.77 -11.79
C LEU A 41 27.52 -10.32 -11.12
N GLN A 42 28.68 -10.55 -11.75
CA GLN A 42 29.97 -10.14 -11.20
C GLN A 42 30.08 -8.62 -11.02
N GLN A 43 29.43 -7.84 -11.87
CA GLN A 43 29.47 -6.37 -11.81
C GLN A 43 28.47 -5.77 -10.82
N ASN A 44 27.30 -6.40 -10.66
CA ASN A 44 26.15 -5.76 -10.04
C ASN A 44 25.64 -6.50 -8.81
N TYR A 45 25.78 -7.83 -8.73
CA TYR A 45 25.16 -8.58 -7.66
C TYR A 45 25.79 -8.27 -6.29
N VAL A 46 24.94 -8.11 -5.29
CA VAL A 46 25.34 -7.68 -3.96
C VAL A 46 26.10 -8.77 -3.16
N PHE A 47 25.89 -10.05 -3.48
CA PHE A 47 26.50 -11.20 -2.79
C PHE A 47 27.49 -11.96 -3.68
N PRO A 48 28.74 -11.47 -3.85
CA PRO A 48 29.71 -12.08 -4.75
C PRO A 48 30.10 -13.52 -4.36
N ASP A 49 30.01 -13.85 -3.07
CA ASP A 49 30.25 -15.18 -2.51
C ASP A 49 29.25 -16.25 -3.02
N ARG A 50 28.04 -15.84 -3.41
CA ARG A 50 27.02 -16.74 -3.96
C ARG A 50 27.15 -16.96 -5.46
N ILE A 51 27.91 -16.12 -6.17
CA ILE A 51 28.02 -16.20 -7.64
C ILE A 51 28.53 -17.57 -8.13
N PRO A 52 29.55 -18.22 -7.53
CA PRO A 52 30.00 -19.53 -7.99
C PRO A 52 28.91 -20.60 -7.98
N ALA A 53 28.04 -20.60 -6.96
CA ALA A 53 26.91 -21.53 -6.87
C ALA A 53 25.83 -21.21 -7.92
N ILE A 54 25.57 -19.93 -8.14
CA ILE A 54 24.65 -19.43 -9.17
C ILE A 54 25.14 -19.84 -10.57
N SER A 55 26.39 -19.56 -10.91
CA SER A 55 27.03 -19.94 -12.17
C SER A 55 26.87 -21.42 -12.47
N ALA A 56 27.17 -22.28 -11.49
CA ALA A 56 27.01 -23.73 -11.65
C ALA A 56 25.56 -24.16 -11.92
N GLU A 57 24.56 -23.42 -11.42
CA GLU A 57 23.15 -23.70 -11.71
C GLU A 57 22.72 -23.16 -13.08
N LEU A 58 23.24 -22.01 -13.53
CA LEU A 58 23.00 -21.47 -14.87
C LEU A 58 23.57 -22.41 -15.95
N ASP A 59 24.79 -22.92 -15.74
CA ASP A 59 25.44 -23.86 -16.64
C ASP A 59 24.64 -25.15 -16.84
N ARG A 60 24.01 -25.68 -15.78
CA ARG A 60 23.17 -26.89 -15.84
C ARG A 60 21.91 -26.70 -16.69
N ARG A 61 21.49 -25.47 -16.92
CA ARG A 61 20.25 -25.15 -17.67
C ARG A 61 20.48 -25.05 -19.16
N VAL A 62 21.73 -24.98 -19.62
CA VAL A 62 22.07 -25.07 -21.03
C VAL A 62 21.74 -26.47 -21.55
N GLN A 63 20.87 -26.53 -22.56
CA GLN A 63 20.45 -27.78 -23.19
C GLN A 63 21.28 -28.09 -24.44
N SER A 64 21.32 -29.36 -24.84
CA SER A 64 22.03 -29.78 -26.05
C SER A 64 21.29 -29.37 -27.33
N GLY A 65 19.96 -29.29 -27.28
CA GLY A 65 19.10 -28.92 -28.41
C GLY A 65 18.54 -27.49 -28.30
N PRO A 66 17.84 -27.02 -29.34
CA PRO A 66 17.19 -25.71 -29.34
C PRO A 66 16.11 -25.59 -28.27
N VAL A 67 16.03 -24.42 -27.63
CA VAL A 67 15.05 -24.10 -26.59
C VAL A 67 14.39 -22.77 -26.88
N GLU A 68 13.09 -22.65 -26.62
CA GLU A 68 12.40 -21.37 -26.72
C GLU A 68 12.96 -20.33 -25.74
N ALA A 69 13.26 -19.13 -26.23
CA ALA A 69 13.96 -18.10 -25.46
C ALA A 69 13.21 -17.70 -24.18
N THR A 70 11.88 -17.59 -24.21
CA THR A 70 11.06 -17.31 -23.02
C THR A 70 11.11 -18.43 -21.99
N LEU A 71 11.08 -19.70 -22.44
CA LEU A 71 11.22 -20.85 -21.54
C LEU A 71 12.64 -20.93 -20.97
N PHE A 72 13.64 -20.60 -21.77
CA PHE A 72 15.03 -20.52 -21.31
C PHE A 72 15.20 -19.43 -20.24
N ALA A 73 14.69 -18.21 -20.48
CA ALA A 73 14.66 -17.11 -19.51
C ALA A 73 14.03 -17.53 -18.17
N ALA A 74 12.82 -18.11 -18.23
CA ALA A 74 12.12 -18.58 -17.03
C ALA A 74 12.91 -19.66 -16.29
N SER A 75 13.59 -20.55 -17.03
CA SER A 75 14.47 -21.54 -16.42
C SER A 75 15.66 -20.86 -15.72
N LEU A 76 16.32 -19.89 -16.34
CA LEU A 76 17.46 -19.18 -15.75
C LEU A 76 17.04 -18.44 -14.47
N ALA A 77 15.88 -17.75 -14.49
CA ALA A 77 15.31 -17.11 -13.31
C ALA A 77 15.11 -18.08 -12.14
N GLN A 78 14.55 -19.27 -12.40
CA GLN A 78 14.42 -20.32 -11.37
C GLN A 78 15.78 -20.79 -10.85
N GLY A 79 16.81 -20.80 -11.70
CA GLY A 79 18.18 -21.17 -11.32
C GLY A 79 18.80 -20.16 -10.37
N LEU A 80 18.65 -18.88 -10.70
CA LEU A 80 19.10 -17.77 -9.86
C LEU A 80 18.49 -17.89 -8.46
N VAL A 81 17.16 -17.90 -8.37
CA VAL A 81 16.43 -17.96 -7.09
C VAL A 81 16.82 -19.21 -6.29
N LYS A 82 16.89 -20.38 -6.93
CA LYS A 82 17.25 -21.64 -6.25
C LYS A 82 18.67 -21.63 -5.69
N ALA A 83 19.62 -21.02 -6.39
CA ALA A 83 21.02 -20.99 -5.96
C ALA A 83 21.32 -19.83 -4.99
N SER A 84 20.53 -18.76 -5.05
CA SER A 84 20.71 -17.59 -4.19
C SER A 84 19.82 -17.59 -2.96
N ASP A 85 18.68 -18.27 -2.94
CA ASP A 85 17.59 -18.06 -1.97
C ASP A 85 17.10 -16.58 -1.93
N ASP A 86 17.27 -15.88 -3.05
CA ASP A 86 16.90 -14.46 -3.21
C ASP A 86 15.77 -14.34 -4.23
N LEU A 87 14.61 -13.86 -3.77
CA LEU A 87 13.37 -13.79 -4.54
C LEU A 87 13.31 -12.63 -5.53
N HIS A 88 14.29 -11.72 -5.48
CA HIS A 88 14.32 -10.53 -6.33
C HIS A 88 14.86 -10.80 -7.74
N PHE A 89 15.43 -11.97 -7.99
CA PHE A 89 15.94 -12.32 -9.32
C PHE A 89 14.81 -12.57 -10.31
N SER A 90 14.91 -11.92 -11.48
CA SER A 90 14.12 -12.29 -12.65
C SER A 90 14.95 -12.21 -13.92
N VAL A 91 14.62 -13.05 -14.91
CA VAL A 91 15.20 -13.01 -16.24
C VAL A 91 14.06 -13.04 -17.23
N ALA A 92 14.01 -12.05 -18.11
CA ALA A 92 12.98 -11.92 -19.13
C ALA A 92 13.61 -11.91 -20.52
N PHE A 93 12.93 -12.55 -21.47
CA PHE A 93 13.18 -12.37 -22.90
C PHE A 93 12.16 -11.37 -23.42
N ASP A 94 12.61 -10.14 -23.65
CA ASP A 94 11.80 -9.03 -24.15
C ASP A 94 12.70 -7.99 -24.84
N PRO A 95 12.95 -8.16 -26.16
CA PRO A 95 13.80 -7.24 -26.91
C PRO A 95 13.30 -5.79 -26.92
N ASP A 96 11.97 -5.59 -26.90
CA ASP A 96 11.38 -4.25 -26.92
C ASP A 96 11.60 -3.55 -25.57
N ALA A 97 11.41 -4.27 -24.45
CA ALA A 97 11.71 -3.74 -23.13
C ALA A 97 13.21 -3.44 -22.96
N VAL A 98 14.09 -4.27 -23.51
CA VAL A 98 15.54 -4.02 -23.52
C VAL A 98 15.87 -2.74 -24.29
N ALA A 99 15.32 -2.57 -25.50
CA ALA A 99 15.52 -1.37 -26.30
C ALA A 99 15.02 -0.12 -25.58
N ALA A 100 13.83 -0.19 -24.96
CA ALA A 100 13.25 0.91 -24.18
C ALA A 100 14.12 1.27 -22.97
N ARG A 101 14.62 0.29 -22.19
CA ARG A 101 15.51 0.53 -21.04
C ARG A 101 16.83 1.16 -21.47
N ARG A 102 17.42 0.72 -22.58
CA ARG A 102 18.65 1.32 -23.11
C ARG A 102 18.43 2.76 -23.57
N ALA A 103 17.31 3.04 -24.24
CA ALA A 103 16.96 4.39 -24.65
C ALA A 103 16.77 5.31 -23.44
N SER A 104 16.10 4.85 -22.37
CA SER A 104 15.93 5.62 -21.14
C SER A 104 17.28 5.90 -20.44
N LYS A 105 18.13 4.87 -20.29
CA LYS A 105 19.46 5.03 -19.68
C LYS A 105 20.32 6.03 -20.48
N ALA A 106 20.23 6.00 -21.81
CA ALA A 106 20.94 6.94 -22.69
C ALA A 106 20.46 8.40 -22.56
N SER A 107 19.17 8.62 -22.22
CA SER A 107 18.62 9.95 -21.93
C SER A 107 18.81 10.40 -20.47
N GLY A 108 19.42 9.56 -19.62
CA GLY A 108 19.56 9.83 -18.18
C GLY A 108 18.31 9.56 -17.35
N GLU A 109 17.32 8.88 -17.93
CA GLU A 109 16.04 8.55 -17.29
C GLU A 109 16.06 7.14 -16.71
N GLU A 110 15.73 7.00 -15.41
CA GLU A 110 15.65 5.69 -14.76
C GLU A 110 14.34 4.95 -15.10
N THR A 111 13.26 5.69 -15.38
CA THR A 111 11.99 5.13 -15.84
C THR A 111 11.86 5.20 -17.37
N THR A 112 11.17 4.21 -17.97
CA THR A 112 10.85 4.26 -19.41
C THR A 112 9.62 5.13 -19.67
N GLN A 113 9.48 5.66 -20.90
CA GLN A 113 8.28 6.43 -21.26
C GLN A 113 6.99 5.63 -21.08
N ALA A 114 6.97 4.37 -21.53
CA ALA A 114 5.80 3.49 -21.39
C ALA A 114 5.43 3.26 -19.90
N GLN A 115 6.44 3.09 -19.04
CA GLN A 115 6.21 3.00 -17.60
C GLN A 115 5.60 4.28 -17.05
N ARG A 116 6.14 5.46 -17.40
CA ARG A 116 5.58 6.75 -16.96
C ARG A 116 4.15 6.96 -17.41
N ASP A 117 3.83 6.63 -18.66
CA ASP A 117 2.47 6.76 -19.20
C ASP A 117 1.49 5.85 -18.43
N SER A 118 1.90 4.61 -18.15
CA SER A 118 1.11 3.67 -17.35
C SER A 118 0.94 4.13 -15.90
N GLU A 119 2.01 4.61 -15.27
CA GLU A 119 1.97 5.12 -13.90
C GLU A 119 1.08 6.36 -13.81
N GLN A 120 1.21 7.31 -14.75
CA GLN A 120 0.37 8.49 -14.82
C GLN A 120 -1.11 8.13 -14.99
N ALA A 121 -1.44 7.19 -15.88
CA ALA A 121 -2.81 6.68 -16.04
C ALA A 121 -3.36 6.03 -14.77
N ALA A 122 -2.48 5.46 -13.93
CA ALA A 122 -2.81 4.89 -12.62
C ALA A 122 -2.71 5.90 -11.47
N ASN A 123 -2.67 7.20 -11.75
CA ASN A 123 -2.49 8.27 -10.77
C ASN A 123 -1.25 8.06 -9.88
N PHE A 124 -0.16 7.57 -10.48
CA PHE A 124 1.10 7.24 -9.82
C PHE A 124 0.94 6.32 -8.60
N GLY A 125 -0.09 5.47 -8.63
CA GLY A 125 -0.38 4.51 -7.56
C GLY A 125 -1.27 5.05 -6.45
N PHE A 126 -1.54 6.35 -6.37
CA PHE A 126 -2.42 6.93 -5.35
C PHE A 126 -3.88 6.58 -5.64
N ARG A 127 -4.48 5.79 -4.75
CA ARG A 127 -5.83 5.23 -4.90
C ARG A 127 -6.89 5.97 -4.11
N ASP A 128 -6.54 6.45 -2.93
CA ASP A 128 -7.49 7.08 -2.01
C ASP A 128 -6.76 8.09 -1.12
N ALA A 129 -7.38 9.25 -0.93
CA ALA A 129 -6.97 10.27 0.01
C ALA A 129 -8.24 10.96 0.52
N ARG A 130 -8.55 10.77 1.81
CA ARG A 130 -9.77 11.30 2.41
C ARG A 130 -9.63 11.57 3.89
N ARG A 131 -10.53 12.40 4.40
CA ARG A 131 -10.75 12.56 5.83
C ARG A 131 -11.77 11.55 6.31
N LEU A 132 -11.49 10.95 7.46
CA LEU A 132 -12.39 10.10 8.19
C LEU A 132 -12.85 10.84 9.46
N ASP A 133 -13.96 10.38 10.02
CA ASP A 133 -14.53 10.92 11.24
C ASP A 133 -13.52 10.98 12.38
N GLY A 134 -13.71 11.97 13.25
CA GLY A 134 -12.77 12.24 14.33
C GLY A 134 -11.46 12.84 13.85
N ASP A 135 -11.46 13.62 12.76
CA ASP A 135 -10.29 14.31 12.21
C ASP A 135 -9.10 13.38 11.91
N LEU A 136 -9.35 12.25 11.27
CA LEU A 136 -8.29 11.36 10.80
C LEU A 136 -8.07 11.53 9.31
N ALA A 137 -6.82 11.44 8.84
CA ALA A 137 -6.52 11.29 7.42
C ALA A 137 -6.27 9.83 7.08
N TYR A 138 -6.77 9.39 5.92
CA TYR A 138 -6.44 8.12 5.31
C TYR A 138 -5.85 8.36 3.93
N ILE A 139 -4.67 7.80 3.68
CA ILE A 139 -4.00 7.83 2.38
C ILE A 139 -3.63 6.40 2.00
N ARG A 140 -4.05 5.98 0.80
CA ARG A 140 -3.68 4.70 0.20
C ARG A 140 -2.99 4.91 -1.14
N PHE A 141 -1.88 4.21 -1.32
CA PHE A 141 -1.20 4.10 -2.60
C PHE A 141 -0.55 2.72 -2.74
N ASP A 142 -0.60 2.17 -3.95
CA ASP A 142 -0.25 0.76 -4.21
C ASP A 142 1.18 0.56 -4.78
N PHE A 143 1.90 1.64 -5.12
CA PHE A 143 3.33 1.60 -5.46
C PHE A 143 3.97 2.98 -5.27
N PHE A 144 5.30 3.02 -5.22
CA PHE A 144 6.10 4.22 -5.10
C PHE A 144 6.63 4.64 -6.49
N ALA A 145 5.91 5.53 -7.17
CA ALA A 145 6.34 6.11 -8.44
C ALA A 145 7.54 7.05 -8.26
N ASP A 146 8.27 7.32 -9.34
CA ASP A 146 9.38 8.29 -9.33
C ASP A 146 8.86 9.71 -9.00
N PRO A 147 9.35 10.36 -7.92
CA PRO A 147 8.90 11.69 -7.54
C PRO A 147 9.19 12.77 -8.58
N GLN A 148 10.13 12.57 -9.52
CA GLN A 148 10.32 13.48 -10.66
C GLN A 148 9.01 13.72 -11.43
N TYR A 149 8.15 12.70 -11.50
CA TYR A 149 6.88 12.74 -12.22
C TYR A 149 5.66 12.78 -11.29
N ALA A 150 5.77 12.15 -10.12
CA ALA A 150 4.64 11.91 -9.23
C ALA A 150 4.53 12.87 -8.04
N GLN A 151 5.48 13.80 -7.86
CA GLN A 151 5.53 14.68 -6.69
C GLN A 151 4.24 15.48 -6.50
N GLU A 152 3.65 16.03 -7.56
CA GLU A 152 2.43 16.84 -7.43
C GLU A 152 1.24 16.04 -6.91
N THR A 153 1.06 14.80 -7.38
CA THR A 153 0.04 13.88 -6.88
C THR A 153 0.29 13.51 -5.41
N ALA A 154 1.55 13.21 -5.05
CA ALA A 154 1.92 12.92 -3.67
C ALA A 154 1.65 14.11 -2.73
N VAL A 155 2.00 15.33 -3.15
CA VAL A 155 1.69 16.57 -2.43
C VAL A 155 0.18 16.75 -2.28
N GLY A 156 -0.59 16.49 -3.34
CA GLY A 156 -2.04 16.54 -3.33
C GLY A 156 -2.64 15.61 -2.27
N ALA A 157 -2.16 14.36 -2.19
CA ALA A 157 -2.58 13.42 -1.15
C ALA A 157 -2.18 13.89 0.25
N MET A 158 -0.95 14.38 0.44
CA MET A 158 -0.47 14.86 1.74
C MET A 158 -1.23 16.08 2.26
N ARG A 159 -1.84 16.91 1.39
CA ARG A 159 -2.70 18.02 1.82
C ARG A 159 -3.93 17.56 2.61
N PHE A 160 -4.42 16.35 2.40
CA PHE A 160 -5.51 15.79 3.22
C PHE A 160 -5.13 15.61 4.69
N THR A 161 -3.82 15.58 5.00
CA THR A 161 -3.31 15.45 6.37
C THR A 161 -3.24 16.78 7.13
N GLU A 162 -3.47 17.93 6.48
CA GLU A 162 -3.27 19.24 7.13
C GLU A 162 -4.28 19.54 8.25
N GLY A 163 -3.83 19.63 9.50
CA GLY A 163 -4.71 19.92 10.64
C GLY A 163 -5.50 18.71 11.15
N VAL A 164 -5.18 17.50 10.71
CA VAL A 164 -5.75 16.27 11.27
C VAL A 164 -5.14 15.92 12.63
N LYS A 165 -5.81 15.05 13.37
CA LYS A 165 -5.40 14.57 14.70
C LYS A 165 -4.81 13.16 14.68
N GLY A 166 -4.85 12.48 13.54
CA GLY A 166 -4.19 11.21 13.29
C GLY A 166 -4.10 10.91 11.80
N ILE A 167 -3.08 10.16 11.39
CA ILE A 167 -2.82 9.82 9.99
C ILE A 167 -2.73 8.30 9.87
N ILE A 168 -3.41 7.74 8.88
CA ILE A 168 -3.34 6.33 8.49
C ILE A 168 -2.77 6.27 7.08
N ILE A 169 -1.60 5.65 6.93
CA ILE A 169 -0.96 5.38 5.64
C ILE A 169 -1.14 3.90 5.33
N ASP A 170 -1.84 3.59 4.25
CA ASP A 170 -2.18 2.22 3.88
C ASP A 170 -1.24 1.65 2.82
N LEU A 171 -0.37 0.73 3.25
CA LEU A 171 0.60 0.03 2.41
C LEU A 171 0.25 -1.45 2.24
N ARG A 172 -0.94 -1.90 2.65
CA ARG A 172 -1.29 -3.34 2.69
C ARG A 172 -1.07 -4.07 1.37
N TYR A 173 -1.30 -3.36 0.27
CA TYR A 173 -1.20 -3.86 -1.10
C TYR A 173 -0.08 -3.17 -1.91
N ASN A 174 0.86 -2.52 -1.22
CA ASN A 174 1.93 -1.78 -1.85
C ASN A 174 3.18 -2.64 -2.04
N ASN A 175 3.56 -2.86 -3.29
CA ASN A 175 4.68 -3.75 -3.64
C ASN A 175 6.04 -3.02 -3.77
N GLY A 176 6.13 -1.77 -3.32
CA GLY A 176 7.35 -0.98 -3.34
C GLY A 176 7.48 -0.07 -4.56
N GLY A 177 8.72 0.18 -4.99
CA GLY A 177 9.06 1.13 -6.04
C GLY A 177 10.23 2.01 -5.63
N VAL A 178 10.19 3.28 -6.04
CA VAL A 178 11.29 4.25 -5.88
C VAL A 178 11.37 4.78 -4.44
N LEU A 179 12.51 4.59 -3.77
CA LEU A 179 12.72 4.96 -2.36
C LEU A 179 12.64 6.48 -2.10
N GLU A 180 12.92 7.28 -3.11
CA GLU A 180 12.84 8.74 -3.07
C GLU A 180 11.40 9.23 -2.86
N MET A 181 10.39 8.49 -3.35
CA MET A 181 8.99 8.79 -3.02
C MET A 181 8.71 8.49 -1.53
N ALA A 182 9.26 7.41 -0.99
CA ALA A 182 9.17 7.14 0.46
C ALA A 182 9.87 8.23 1.27
N GLN A 183 11.02 8.74 0.80
CA GLN A 183 11.72 9.89 1.39
C GLN A 183 10.80 11.11 1.48
N LEU A 184 10.15 11.45 0.37
CA LEU A 184 9.27 12.60 0.25
C LEU A 184 8.11 12.47 1.25
N LEU A 185 7.40 11.34 1.23
CA LEU A 185 6.24 11.10 2.10
C LEU A 185 6.64 11.07 3.59
N MET A 186 7.72 10.38 3.95
CA MET A 186 8.20 10.35 5.33
C MET A 186 8.63 11.74 5.82
N SER A 187 9.20 12.58 4.94
CA SER A 187 9.63 13.93 5.31
C SER A 187 8.48 14.79 5.86
N TYR A 188 7.26 14.65 5.32
CA TYR A 188 6.08 15.33 5.89
C TYR A 188 5.82 14.95 7.34
N LEU A 189 6.22 13.76 7.79
CA LEU A 189 5.92 13.26 9.13
C LEU A 189 6.86 13.80 10.21
N TYR A 190 7.93 14.53 9.86
CA TYR A 190 8.87 15.10 10.82
C TYR A 190 8.80 16.62 10.82
N ALA A 191 9.07 17.24 11.98
CA ALA A 191 9.13 18.69 12.12
C ALA A 191 10.25 19.30 11.26
N ALA A 192 10.05 20.53 10.78
CA ALA A 192 11.08 21.26 10.04
C ALA A 192 12.32 21.54 10.93
N GLY A 193 13.48 21.66 10.29
CA GLY A 193 14.72 22.04 10.98
C GLY A 193 15.40 20.93 11.80
N LYS A 194 14.81 19.73 11.86
CA LYS A 194 15.45 18.54 12.43
C LYS A 194 15.77 17.56 11.32
N GLU A 195 17.04 17.36 11.05
CA GLU A 195 17.49 16.28 10.16
C GLU A 195 17.13 14.94 10.79
N GLN A 196 16.49 14.09 10.01
CA GLN A 196 16.13 12.73 10.42
C GLN A 196 16.72 11.76 9.40
N LYS A 197 17.66 10.94 9.84
CA LYS A 197 18.17 9.83 9.04
C LYS A 197 17.12 8.72 9.01
N PHE A 198 16.81 8.20 7.83
CA PHE A 198 15.89 7.08 7.66
C PHE A 198 16.64 5.76 7.53
N PHE A 199 17.63 5.69 6.64
CA PHE A 199 18.40 4.47 6.39
C PHE A 199 19.78 4.76 5.82
N ASP A 200 20.68 3.80 6.00
CA ASP A 200 21.93 3.68 5.25
C ASP A 200 21.75 2.65 4.14
N TYR A 201 22.41 2.88 3.01
CA TYR A 201 22.38 1.91 1.94
C TYR A 201 23.63 1.97 1.09
N PHE A 202 23.95 0.84 0.48
CA PHE A 202 24.92 0.80 -0.59
C PHE A 202 24.34 0.01 -1.75
N TYR A 203 24.83 0.29 -2.95
CA TYR A 203 24.55 -0.50 -4.13
C TYR A 203 25.74 -0.52 -5.09
N ASN A 204 25.82 -1.57 -5.88
CA ASN A 204 26.75 -1.70 -6.99
C ASN A 204 26.05 -1.21 -8.26
N LYS A 205 26.69 -0.32 -9.02
CA LYS A 205 26.21 0.08 -10.34
C LYS A 205 27.39 0.04 -11.29
N ASP A 206 27.30 -0.82 -12.30
CA ASP A 206 28.32 -0.96 -13.33
C ASP A 206 29.73 -1.21 -12.73
N GLY A 207 29.81 -2.07 -11.71
CA GLY A 207 31.06 -2.43 -11.00
C GLY A 207 31.54 -1.41 -9.96
N VAL A 208 30.83 -0.30 -9.76
CA VAL A 208 31.16 0.72 -8.76
C VAL A 208 30.21 0.61 -7.57
N ARG A 209 30.80 0.42 -6.38
CA ARG A 209 30.05 0.49 -5.12
C ARG A 209 29.81 1.94 -4.73
N VAL A 210 28.55 2.28 -4.50
CA VAL A 210 28.08 3.59 -4.05
C VAL A 210 27.48 3.43 -2.67
N GLU A 211 27.93 4.23 -1.70
CA GLU A 211 27.39 4.25 -0.34
C GLU A 211 26.68 5.59 -0.09
N ARG A 212 25.49 5.52 0.50
CA ARG A 212 24.62 6.67 0.72
C ARG A 212 23.84 6.52 2.03
N SER A 213 23.29 7.63 2.46
CA SER A 213 22.30 7.68 3.52
C SER A 213 21.09 8.45 3.01
N GLN A 214 19.89 8.02 3.40
CA GLN A 214 18.67 8.75 3.10
C GLN A 214 18.21 9.51 4.34
N TRP A 215 17.99 10.81 4.18
CA TRP A 215 17.59 11.73 5.24
C TRP A 215 16.24 12.37 4.90
N SER A 216 15.57 12.95 5.89
CA SER A 216 14.44 13.85 5.65
C SER A 216 14.86 14.99 4.73
N LEU A 217 13.98 15.33 3.78
CA LEU A 217 14.18 16.50 2.92
C LEU A 217 14.18 17.77 3.78
N ALA A 218 15.01 18.75 3.42
CA ALA A 218 15.08 20.04 4.13
C ALA A 218 13.74 20.79 4.08
N ALA A 219 13.06 20.73 2.94
CA ALA A 219 11.74 21.31 2.71
C ALA A 219 10.83 20.34 1.95
N VAL A 220 9.53 20.45 2.20
CA VAL A 220 8.47 19.82 1.42
C VAL A 220 7.42 20.91 1.13
N PRO A 221 6.70 20.85 -0.01
CA PRO A 221 5.55 21.72 -0.23
C PRO A 221 4.47 21.51 0.86
N GLY A 222 3.73 22.56 1.23
CA GLY A 222 2.66 22.43 2.23
C GLY A 222 3.16 22.28 3.68
N GLN A 223 2.27 21.81 4.56
CA GLN A 223 2.58 21.70 6.00
C GLN A 223 3.17 20.34 6.39
N ARG A 224 4.06 20.33 7.39
CA ARG A 224 4.58 19.11 8.02
C ARG A 224 3.73 18.68 9.22
N MET A 225 3.54 17.38 9.38
CA MET A 225 2.77 16.71 10.43
C MET A 225 3.67 16.14 11.54
N GLY A 226 4.68 16.92 11.95
CA GLY A 226 5.74 16.47 12.86
C GLY A 226 5.25 15.88 14.20
N ASN A 227 4.10 16.34 14.70
CA ASN A 227 3.55 15.97 16.00
C ASN A 227 2.25 15.16 15.91
N VAL A 228 1.80 14.81 14.71
CA VAL A 228 0.54 14.08 14.51
C VAL A 228 0.80 12.58 14.62
N PRO A 229 0.05 11.82 15.44
CA PRO A 229 0.16 10.36 15.50
C PRO A 229 -0.03 9.72 14.11
N VAL A 230 0.85 8.78 13.76
CA VAL A 230 0.81 8.07 12.47
C VAL A 230 0.65 6.57 12.73
N VAL A 231 -0.24 5.96 11.97
CA VAL A 231 -0.34 4.51 11.82
C VAL A 231 0.02 4.17 10.37
N VAL A 232 0.81 3.12 10.19
CA VAL A 232 1.08 2.51 8.88
C VAL A 232 0.40 1.15 8.84
N LEU A 233 -0.40 0.89 7.82
CA LEU A 233 -1.04 -0.41 7.62
C LEU A 233 -0.16 -1.29 6.74
N THR A 234 0.10 -2.51 7.19
CA THR A 234 0.89 -3.49 6.45
C THR A 234 0.08 -4.75 6.17
N GLY A 235 0.39 -5.41 5.06
CA GLY A 235 -0.23 -6.65 4.62
C GLY A 235 0.84 -7.66 4.24
N SER A 236 0.46 -8.94 4.13
CA SER A 236 1.33 -10.01 3.63
C SER A 236 1.86 -9.78 2.20
N THR A 237 1.26 -8.86 1.45
CA THR A 237 1.74 -8.43 0.13
C THR A 237 2.61 -7.17 0.15
N SER A 238 2.73 -6.46 1.28
CA SER A 238 3.59 -5.28 1.37
C SER A 238 5.05 -5.68 1.11
N PHE A 239 5.72 -5.03 0.15
CA PHE A 239 7.05 -5.42 -0.32
C PHE A 239 7.98 -4.23 -0.58
N SER A 240 9.29 -4.44 -0.47
CA SER A 240 10.33 -3.50 -0.92
C SER A 240 10.22 -2.10 -0.28
N ALA A 241 10.17 -1.02 -1.05
CA ALA A 241 10.11 0.35 -0.51
C ALA A 241 8.97 0.57 0.51
N ALA A 242 7.86 -0.17 0.39
CA ALA A 242 6.77 -0.14 1.36
C ALA A 242 7.23 -0.67 2.73
N GLU A 243 8.00 -1.76 2.74
CA GLU A 243 8.58 -2.34 3.94
C GLU A 243 9.62 -1.41 4.54
N TRP A 244 10.46 -0.77 3.73
CA TRP A 244 11.44 0.20 4.23
C TRP A 244 10.80 1.43 4.86
N MET A 245 9.72 1.96 4.27
CA MET A 245 8.95 3.04 4.88
C MET A 245 8.35 2.59 6.23
N ALA A 246 7.71 1.42 6.26
CA ALA A 246 7.10 0.89 7.48
C ALA A 246 8.16 0.63 8.58
N PHE A 247 9.24 -0.07 8.23
CA PHE A 247 10.35 -0.41 9.11
C PHE A 247 11.03 0.84 9.67
N ALA A 248 11.40 1.81 8.84
CA ALA A 248 12.06 3.03 9.29
C ALA A 248 11.18 3.83 10.25
N LEU A 249 9.89 3.99 9.92
CA LEU A 249 8.95 4.72 10.78
C LEU A 249 8.70 3.98 12.11
N GLN A 250 8.64 2.65 12.11
CA GLN A 250 8.52 1.83 13.31
C GLN A 250 9.76 1.97 14.20
N LYS A 251 10.94 1.74 13.64
CA LYS A 251 12.23 1.78 14.34
C LYS A 251 12.53 3.14 14.96
N LEU A 252 12.15 4.21 14.26
CA LEU A 252 12.28 5.58 14.76
C LEU A 252 11.20 5.96 15.78
N GLY A 253 10.29 5.05 16.14
CA GLY A 253 9.17 5.30 17.04
C GLY A 253 8.18 6.34 16.50
N ARG A 254 8.17 6.57 15.18
CA ARG A 254 7.36 7.60 14.53
C ARG A 254 5.97 7.09 14.20
N ALA A 255 5.82 5.83 13.83
CA ALA A 255 4.53 5.23 13.50
C ALA A 255 4.31 3.91 14.24
N THR A 256 3.04 3.59 14.45
CA THR A 256 2.61 2.24 14.88
C THR A 256 2.19 1.45 13.64
N LEU A 257 2.71 0.23 13.49
CA LEU A 257 2.35 -0.67 12.41
C LEU A 257 1.18 -1.56 12.83
N ILE A 258 0.13 -1.59 12.01
CA ILE A 258 -1.08 -2.38 12.28
C ILE A 258 -1.42 -3.21 11.04
N GLY A 259 -1.64 -4.51 11.23
CA GLY A 259 -2.02 -5.42 10.15
C GLY A 259 -1.24 -6.72 10.20
N GLU A 260 -0.67 -7.12 9.06
CA GLU A 260 0.06 -8.38 8.90
C GLU A 260 1.57 -8.15 8.74
N ARG A 261 2.33 -9.22 8.96
CA ARG A 261 3.76 -9.26 8.62
C ARG A 261 3.94 -9.12 7.12
N THR A 262 4.92 -8.31 6.71
CA THR A 262 5.23 -8.04 5.29
C THR A 262 5.99 -9.19 4.62
N ALA A 263 6.22 -9.08 3.31
CA ALA A 263 6.72 -10.19 2.49
C ALA A 263 8.25 -10.46 2.58
N GLY A 264 9.06 -9.47 2.96
CA GLY A 264 10.49 -9.64 3.25
C GLY A 264 11.45 -9.39 2.08
N GLY A 265 11.23 -8.34 1.29
CA GLY A 265 12.14 -7.91 0.21
C GLY A 265 12.92 -6.65 0.55
N ALA A 266 14.05 -6.77 1.23
CA ALA A 266 14.83 -5.65 1.73
C ALA A 266 15.82 -5.07 0.69
N HIS A 267 16.24 -5.85 -0.29
CA HIS A 267 17.36 -5.46 -1.15
C HIS A 267 16.93 -4.64 -2.39
N PRO A 268 17.60 -3.51 -2.68
CA PRO A 268 17.38 -2.76 -3.91
C PRO A 268 17.83 -3.57 -5.13
N VAL A 269 17.07 -3.42 -6.22
CA VAL A 269 17.28 -4.13 -7.48
C VAL A 269 17.50 -3.16 -8.63
N ASP A 270 18.18 -3.61 -9.68
CA ASP A 270 18.23 -2.90 -10.97
C ASP A 270 17.95 -3.87 -12.11
N SER A 271 17.47 -3.31 -13.22
CA SER A 271 17.21 -4.02 -14.48
C SER A 271 18.35 -3.76 -15.46
N VAL A 272 19.16 -4.79 -15.67
CA VAL A 272 20.38 -4.78 -16.48
C VAL A 272 20.14 -5.54 -17.79
N PRO A 273 20.27 -4.89 -18.96
CA PRO A 273 20.30 -5.59 -20.24
C PRO A 273 21.46 -6.58 -20.30
N VAL A 274 21.17 -7.85 -20.57
CA VAL A 274 22.15 -8.94 -20.73
C VAL A 274 22.71 -8.93 -22.15
N ASP A 275 21.80 -8.84 -23.13
CA ASP A 275 22.08 -8.62 -24.54
C ASP A 275 20.98 -7.70 -25.12
N ASP A 276 20.71 -7.77 -26.42
CA ASP A 276 19.65 -6.98 -27.08
C ASP A 276 18.23 -7.54 -26.86
N ARG A 277 18.10 -8.64 -26.11
CA ARG A 277 16.87 -9.45 -26.01
C ARG A 277 16.53 -9.85 -24.58
N PHE A 278 17.54 -10.07 -23.74
CA PHE A 278 17.38 -10.54 -22.37
C PHE A 278 17.61 -9.40 -21.36
N MET A 279 16.74 -9.34 -20.37
CA MET A 279 16.84 -8.45 -19.21
C MET A 279 17.06 -9.26 -17.94
N LEU A 280 17.98 -8.84 -17.10
CA LEU A 280 18.20 -9.37 -15.76
C LEU A 280 17.75 -8.34 -14.72
N GLN A 281 16.84 -8.73 -13.83
CA GLN A 281 16.64 -8.02 -12.57
C GLN A 281 17.56 -8.64 -11.52
N VAL A 282 18.44 -7.82 -10.94
CA VAL A 282 19.47 -8.27 -10.00
C VAL A 282 19.46 -7.43 -8.72
N PRO A 283 19.58 -8.05 -7.54
CA PRO A 283 19.83 -7.36 -6.27
C PRO A 283 21.19 -6.68 -6.31
N ILE A 284 21.20 -5.36 -6.25
CA ILE A 284 22.43 -4.57 -6.40
C ILE A 284 22.99 -4.06 -5.09
N GLY A 285 22.24 -4.12 -4.00
CA GLY A 285 22.63 -3.44 -2.79
C GLY A 285 21.97 -3.97 -1.53
N GLN A 286 22.32 -3.35 -0.41
CA GLN A 286 21.65 -3.57 0.86
C GLN A 286 21.29 -2.23 1.48
N ILE A 287 20.16 -2.24 2.18
CA ILE A 287 19.70 -1.13 2.99
C ILE A 287 19.72 -1.61 4.44
N ARG A 288 20.11 -0.74 5.36
CA ARG A 288 20.34 -1.09 6.76
C ARG A 288 19.75 -0.02 7.66
N ASP A 289 19.23 -0.47 8.79
CA ASP A 289 18.93 0.41 9.91
C ASP A 289 20.21 1.15 10.35
N PRO A 290 20.18 2.49 10.51
CA PRO A 290 21.38 3.25 10.84
C PRO A 290 21.80 3.10 12.31
N VAL A 291 20.99 2.46 13.16
CA VAL A 291 21.26 2.28 14.60
C VAL A 291 21.86 0.91 14.88
N ASP A 292 21.20 -0.17 14.44
CA ASP A 292 21.62 -1.55 14.72
C ASP A 292 22.20 -2.30 13.51
N GLY A 293 22.16 -1.69 12.32
CA GLY A 293 22.71 -2.25 11.09
C GLY A 293 21.94 -3.41 10.49
N LYS A 294 20.75 -3.74 11.02
CA LYS A 294 19.94 -4.89 10.58
C LYS A 294 19.02 -4.54 9.42
N ASP A 295 18.53 -5.59 8.76
CA ASP A 295 17.47 -5.55 7.75
C ASP A 295 16.37 -6.60 8.05
N PHE A 296 15.45 -6.79 7.10
CA PHE A 296 14.30 -7.69 7.21
C PHE A 296 14.20 -8.70 6.04
N GLU A 297 15.30 -8.92 5.30
CA GLU A 297 15.31 -9.80 4.13
C GLU A 297 14.82 -11.21 4.51
N GLY A 298 13.89 -11.77 3.72
CA GLY A 298 13.34 -13.11 3.88
C GLY A 298 12.41 -13.31 5.09
N VAL A 299 12.30 -12.33 5.98
CA VAL A 299 11.52 -12.43 7.23
C VAL A 299 10.36 -11.43 7.28
N GLY A 300 10.51 -10.27 6.65
CA GLY A 300 9.54 -9.19 6.69
C GLY A 300 9.47 -8.46 8.03
N VAL A 301 8.77 -7.33 8.01
CA VAL A 301 8.54 -6.44 9.15
C VAL A 301 7.32 -6.92 9.92
N ALA A 302 7.47 -7.13 11.23
CA ALA A 302 6.36 -7.49 12.10
C ALA A 302 5.54 -6.24 12.47
N PRO A 303 4.19 -6.31 12.44
CA PRO A 303 3.37 -5.22 12.93
C PRO A 303 3.46 -5.12 14.46
N ASP A 304 3.25 -3.92 14.99
CA ASP A 304 3.12 -3.70 16.45
C ASP A 304 1.80 -4.27 16.97
N ILE A 305 0.74 -4.17 16.16
CA ILE A 305 -0.59 -4.71 16.45
C ILE A 305 -0.99 -5.62 15.29
N ALA A 306 -0.94 -6.93 15.53
CA ALA A 306 -1.28 -7.93 14.54
C ALA A 306 -2.81 -8.10 14.42
N VAL A 307 -3.35 -7.85 13.23
CA VAL A 307 -4.76 -8.06 12.86
C VAL A 307 -4.84 -8.51 11.40
N PRO A 308 -5.90 -9.21 10.97
CA PRO A 308 -6.10 -9.51 9.56
C PRO A 308 -6.06 -8.23 8.71
N ALA A 309 -5.50 -8.29 7.50
CA ALA A 309 -5.41 -7.12 6.63
C ALA A 309 -6.78 -6.47 6.38
N SER A 310 -7.87 -7.25 6.33
CA SER A 310 -9.25 -6.75 6.18
C SER A 310 -9.67 -5.76 7.28
N ASP A 311 -9.18 -5.94 8.51
CA ASP A 311 -9.66 -5.23 9.69
C ASP A 311 -8.75 -4.05 10.05
N ALA A 312 -7.55 -4.00 9.45
CA ALA A 312 -6.48 -3.06 9.80
C ALA A 312 -6.90 -1.58 9.74
N VAL A 313 -7.76 -1.18 8.80
CA VAL A 313 -8.25 0.21 8.70
C VAL A 313 -9.11 0.58 9.91
N LEU A 314 -10.04 -0.30 10.29
CA LEU A 314 -10.90 -0.07 11.46
C LEU A 314 -10.08 -0.17 12.75
N ALA A 315 -9.16 -1.12 12.85
CA ALA A 315 -8.25 -1.25 13.99
C ALA A 315 -7.39 0.01 14.19
N ALA A 316 -6.91 0.62 13.10
CA ALA A 316 -6.16 1.87 13.14
C ALA A 316 -6.99 3.08 13.55
N GLN A 317 -8.23 3.18 13.05
CA GLN A 317 -9.17 4.19 13.52
C GLN A 317 -9.44 4.03 15.01
N LYS A 318 -9.75 2.81 15.46
CA LYS A 318 -9.94 2.51 16.89
C LYS A 318 -8.73 2.92 17.71
N PHE A 319 -7.52 2.53 17.29
CA PHE A 319 -6.28 2.86 18.00
C PHE A 319 -6.09 4.38 18.19
N LEU A 320 -6.30 5.16 17.13
CA LEU A 320 -6.14 6.62 17.17
C LEU A 320 -7.25 7.31 17.96
N LEU A 321 -8.50 6.89 17.79
CA LEU A 321 -9.68 7.46 18.43
C LEU A 321 -9.73 7.11 19.92
N GLN A 322 -9.48 5.85 20.28
CA GLN A 322 -9.56 5.37 21.66
C GLN A 322 -8.60 6.13 22.58
N ARG A 323 -7.35 6.33 22.17
CA ARG A 323 -6.37 7.10 22.96
C ARG A 323 -6.83 8.54 23.23
N ARG A 324 -7.47 9.17 22.24
CA ARG A 324 -8.00 10.54 22.39
C ARG A 324 -9.28 10.56 23.24
N ALA A 325 -10.15 9.59 23.04
CA ALA A 325 -11.36 9.41 23.84
C ALA A 325 -11.05 9.21 25.32
N GLU A 326 -10.05 8.39 25.64
CA GLU A 326 -9.52 8.18 27.00
C GLU A 326 -8.92 9.48 27.58
N ALA A 327 -8.33 10.33 26.73
CA ALA A 327 -7.85 11.66 27.10
C ALA A 327 -8.96 12.72 27.20
N GLY A 328 -10.23 12.34 27.04
CA GLY A 328 -11.39 13.22 27.22
C GLY A 328 -11.90 13.91 25.95
N ASP A 329 -11.34 13.62 24.78
CA ASP A 329 -11.77 14.17 23.50
C ASP A 329 -13.17 13.65 23.14
N ALA A 330 -14.18 14.54 23.18
CA ALA A 330 -15.57 14.21 22.90
C ALA A 330 -15.80 13.82 21.43
N ASP A 331 -15.05 14.42 20.51
CA ASP A 331 -15.15 14.14 19.08
C ASP A 331 -14.60 12.75 18.77
N ALA A 332 -13.50 12.37 19.43
CA ALA A 332 -12.97 11.03 19.33
C ALA A 332 -13.92 9.98 19.93
N LYS A 333 -14.54 10.26 21.09
CA LYS A 333 -15.57 9.37 21.69
C LYS A 333 -16.75 9.18 20.74
N TRP A 334 -17.20 10.26 20.11
CA TRP A 334 -18.28 10.20 19.14
C TRP A 334 -17.89 9.29 17.98
N ALA A 335 -16.78 9.57 17.29
CA ALA A 335 -16.31 8.82 16.12
C ALA A 335 -15.95 7.35 16.42
N LEU A 336 -15.61 7.02 17.67
CA LEU A 336 -15.22 5.65 18.06
C LEU A 336 -16.39 4.64 17.97
N VAL A 337 -17.62 5.07 18.25
CA VAL A 337 -18.81 4.20 18.29
C VAL A 337 -19.02 3.37 17.00
N PRO A 338 -19.14 3.98 15.80
CA PRO A 338 -19.32 3.22 14.56
C PRO A 338 -18.14 2.27 14.28
N VAL A 339 -16.92 2.68 14.64
CA VAL A 339 -15.72 1.86 14.45
C VAL A 339 -15.76 0.61 15.31
N GLU A 340 -16.14 0.74 16.58
CA GLU A 340 -16.26 -0.40 17.50
C GLU A 340 -17.39 -1.34 17.10
N PHE A 341 -18.54 -0.79 16.68
CA PHE A 341 -19.65 -1.59 16.18
C PHE A 341 -19.24 -2.40 14.94
N ALA A 342 -18.57 -1.77 13.97
CA ALA A 342 -18.08 -2.44 12.78
C ALA A 342 -17.04 -3.54 13.10
N LEU A 343 -16.09 -3.28 14.00
CA LEU A 343 -15.09 -4.27 14.43
C LEU A 343 -15.71 -5.46 15.17
N ALA A 344 -16.83 -5.27 15.86
CA ALA A 344 -17.56 -6.35 16.51
C ALA A 344 -18.37 -7.22 15.53
N GLY A 345 -18.29 -6.94 14.22
CA GLY A 345 -19.15 -7.59 13.22
C GLY A 345 -20.61 -7.15 13.33
N GLY A 346 -20.84 -5.95 13.88
CA GLY A 346 -22.17 -5.38 14.03
C GLY A 346 -22.89 -5.30 12.69
N THR A 347 -24.10 -5.85 12.65
CA THR A 347 -24.99 -5.82 11.49
C THR A 347 -26.34 -5.27 11.90
N ALA A 348 -27.12 -4.81 10.92
CA ALA A 348 -28.49 -4.38 11.18
C ALA A 348 -29.30 -5.56 11.70
N ASP A 349 -29.84 -5.47 12.92
CA ASP A 349 -30.86 -6.40 13.37
C ASP A 349 -32.13 -6.16 12.52
N ALA A 350 -32.48 -7.16 11.71
CA ALA A 350 -33.62 -7.07 10.80
C ALA A 350 -34.93 -6.75 11.53
N THR A 351 -35.11 -7.26 12.75
CA THR A 351 -36.28 -6.98 13.58
C THR A 351 -36.32 -5.51 13.97
N ARG A 352 -35.18 -4.96 14.40
CA ARG A 352 -35.06 -3.55 14.79
C ARG A 352 -35.24 -2.61 13.61
N VAL A 353 -34.69 -2.98 12.45
CA VAL A 353 -34.92 -2.27 11.19
C VAL A 353 -36.40 -2.25 10.85
N ASP A 354 -37.08 -3.40 10.92
CA ASP A 354 -38.51 -3.50 10.62
C ASP A 354 -39.37 -2.69 11.60
N GLU A 355 -39.04 -2.70 12.89
CA GLU A 355 -39.71 -1.88 13.91
C GLU A 355 -39.49 -0.37 13.69
N ALA A 356 -38.35 0.03 13.13
CA ALA A 356 -38.02 1.43 12.87
C ALA A 356 -38.81 2.02 11.69
N VAL A 357 -39.25 1.18 10.74
CA VAL A 357 -40.02 1.61 9.56
C VAL A 357 -41.33 2.26 10.02
N GLY A 358 -41.62 3.43 9.45
CA GLY A 358 -42.86 4.15 9.76
C GLY A 358 -42.80 5.65 9.49
N ALA A 359 -43.92 6.31 9.75
CA ALA A 359 -44.08 7.74 9.68
C ALA A 359 -43.74 8.42 11.02
N TYR A 360 -42.93 9.46 10.95
CA TYR A 360 -42.55 10.32 12.06
C TYR A 360 -42.86 11.78 11.70
N GLU A 361 -42.85 12.68 12.67
CA GLU A 361 -43.12 14.10 12.44
C GLU A 361 -42.25 14.70 11.30
N GLY A 362 -42.87 14.88 10.13
CA GLY A 362 -42.26 15.43 8.91
C GLY A 362 -41.28 14.52 8.18
N ARG A 363 -41.24 13.22 8.51
CA ARG A 363 -40.19 12.28 8.11
C ARG A 363 -40.74 10.87 7.93
N THR A 364 -40.08 10.05 7.13
CA THR A 364 -40.41 8.62 7.02
C THR A 364 -39.13 7.80 7.04
N LEU A 365 -39.13 6.69 7.77
CA LEU A 365 -38.09 5.67 7.67
C LEU A 365 -38.61 4.52 6.81
N VAL A 366 -37.86 4.16 5.79
CA VAL A 366 -38.22 3.11 4.82
C VAL A 366 -37.15 2.03 4.81
N ARG A 367 -37.56 0.76 4.76
CA ARG A 367 -36.63 -0.36 4.64
C ARG A 367 -35.91 -0.35 3.30
N THR A 368 -34.61 -0.61 3.31
CA THR A 368 -33.79 -0.89 2.13
C THR A 368 -33.22 -2.31 2.21
N PRO A 369 -32.62 -2.84 1.13
CA PRO A 369 -31.96 -4.15 1.18
C PRO A 369 -30.82 -4.24 2.20
N THR A 370 -30.19 -3.10 2.52
CA THR A 370 -29.01 -3.03 3.38
C THR A 370 -29.27 -2.36 4.74
N GLY A 371 -30.47 -1.83 4.99
CA GLY A 371 -30.80 -1.14 6.24
C GLY A 371 -32.03 -0.25 6.13
N LEU A 372 -31.88 1.02 6.48
CA LEU A 372 -32.94 2.03 6.48
C LEU A 372 -32.57 3.22 5.60
N ALA A 373 -33.59 3.82 4.99
CA ALA A 373 -33.52 5.12 4.32
C ALA A 373 -34.34 6.14 5.13
N TYR A 374 -33.71 7.26 5.45
CA TYR A 374 -34.35 8.42 6.04
C TYR A 374 -34.85 9.36 4.95
N HIS A 375 -36.16 9.58 4.91
CA HIS A 375 -36.80 10.54 4.02
C HIS A 375 -37.19 11.79 4.82
N TRP A 376 -36.67 12.95 4.41
CA TRP A 376 -37.17 14.24 4.91
C TRP A 376 -38.08 14.88 3.88
N ARG A 377 -39.39 14.72 4.08
CA ARG A 377 -40.43 15.13 3.12
C ARG A 377 -40.09 14.56 1.73
N ASP A 378 -40.14 15.40 0.70
CA ASP A 378 -39.83 15.14 -0.70
C ASP A 378 -38.45 15.67 -1.13
N ARG A 379 -37.64 16.14 -0.17
CA ARG A 379 -36.43 16.92 -0.45
C ARG A 379 -35.20 16.06 -0.68
N PHE A 380 -34.95 15.11 0.23
CA PHE A 380 -33.78 14.26 0.17
C PHE A 380 -34.01 12.94 0.91
N VAL A 381 -33.19 11.96 0.53
CA VAL A 381 -33.13 10.61 1.08
C VAL A 381 -31.68 10.34 1.48
N LEU A 382 -31.46 9.84 2.69
CA LEU A 382 -30.13 9.48 3.20
C LEU A 382 -30.16 8.04 3.71
N ALA A 383 -29.09 7.29 3.46
CA ALA A 383 -28.92 5.99 4.09
C ALA A 383 -28.65 6.15 5.60
N LEU A 384 -29.18 5.19 6.38
CA LEU A 384 -28.92 5.07 7.80
C LEU A 384 -28.18 3.77 8.07
N ASP A 385 -26.97 3.89 8.62
CA ASP A 385 -26.12 2.75 8.95
C ASP A 385 -26.26 2.40 10.43
N PRO A 386 -26.51 1.13 10.80
CA PRO A 386 -26.58 0.72 12.20
C PRO A 386 -25.21 0.89 12.87
N ILE A 387 -25.20 1.45 14.07
CA ILE A 387 -23.98 1.67 14.87
C ILE A 387 -24.13 1.24 16.32
N GLY A 388 -25.20 0.50 16.63
CA GLY A 388 -25.53 0.02 17.96
C GLY A 388 -27.01 -0.36 18.06
N GLU A 389 -27.43 -0.76 19.26
CA GLU A 389 -28.85 -1.02 19.52
C GLU A 389 -29.65 0.28 19.39
N ASP A 390 -30.64 0.29 18.49
CA ASP A 390 -31.51 1.45 18.21
C ASP A 390 -30.77 2.72 17.72
N TRP A 391 -29.46 2.66 17.43
CA TRP A 391 -28.65 3.79 16.97
C TRP A 391 -28.24 3.66 15.50
N PHE A 392 -28.32 4.79 14.78
CA PHE A 392 -27.99 4.88 13.36
C PHE A 392 -27.11 6.10 13.07
N ALA A 393 -26.01 5.87 12.36
CA ALA A 393 -25.26 6.92 11.67
C ALA A 393 -26.04 7.36 10.42
N VAL A 394 -25.74 8.57 9.95
CA VAL A 394 -26.40 9.17 8.79
C VAL A 394 -25.37 9.34 7.68
N GLU A 395 -25.69 8.86 6.49
CA GLU A 395 -24.81 9.03 5.33
C GLU A 395 -24.48 10.51 5.08
N GLY A 396 -23.19 10.79 4.92
CA GLY A 396 -22.68 12.11 4.53
C GLY A 396 -22.56 13.13 5.66
N THR A 397 -22.85 12.79 6.92
CA THR A 397 -22.65 13.68 8.07
C THR A 397 -22.34 12.94 9.36
N ASP A 398 -21.41 13.48 10.15
CA ASP A 398 -21.09 13.00 11.50
C ASP A 398 -21.61 13.95 12.60
N ASP A 399 -22.31 15.03 12.25
CA ASP A 399 -22.79 16.06 13.20
C ASP A 399 -23.89 15.53 14.14
N TYR A 400 -24.65 14.54 13.68
CA TYR A 400 -25.73 13.93 14.44
C TYR A 400 -25.97 12.47 14.05
N ARG A 401 -26.67 11.77 14.94
CA ARG A 401 -27.13 10.39 14.77
C ARG A 401 -28.63 10.30 15.00
N PHE A 402 -29.21 9.21 14.56
CA PHE A 402 -30.57 8.86 14.95
C PHE A 402 -30.57 7.79 16.03
N HIS A 403 -31.48 7.94 16.99
CA HIS A 403 -31.78 6.95 18.03
C HIS A 403 -33.29 6.67 18.02
N LEU A 404 -33.70 5.40 18.11
CA LEU A 404 -35.12 5.07 18.24
C LEU A 404 -35.54 5.21 19.71
N ALA A 405 -36.44 6.15 19.99
CA ALA A 405 -37.07 6.24 21.30
C ALA A 405 -38.10 5.12 21.44
N ARG A 406 -38.14 4.48 22.61
CA ARG A 406 -39.09 3.42 22.94
C ARG A 406 -39.89 3.73 24.19
N GLU A 407 -41.17 3.37 24.15
CA GLU A 407 -42.08 3.37 25.30
C GLU A 407 -42.74 1.99 25.40
N ASN A 408 -42.67 1.38 26.58
CA ASN A 408 -43.21 0.04 26.84
C ASN A 408 -42.73 -1.04 25.82
N GLY A 409 -41.49 -0.93 25.33
CA GLY A 409 -40.90 -1.86 24.36
C GLY A 409 -41.17 -1.54 22.89
N HIS A 410 -42.10 -0.62 22.59
CA HIS A 410 -42.44 -0.22 21.22
C HIS A 410 -41.74 1.08 20.85
N VAL A 411 -41.37 1.23 19.57
CA VAL A 411 -40.79 2.47 19.05
C VAL A 411 -41.86 3.58 19.11
N SER A 412 -41.61 4.61 19.91
CA SER A 412 -42.51 5.75 20.11
C SER A 412 -42.07 7.02 19.37
N GLY A 413 -40.82 7.07 18.91
CA GLY A 413 -40.29 8.21 18.17
C GLY A 413 -38.89 8.00 17.63
N LEU A 414 -38.43 8.98 16.87
CA LEU A 414 -37.09 9.08 16.32
C LEU A 414 -36.40 10.28 16.95
N GLU A 415 -35.26 10.09 17.59
CA GLU A 415 -34.47 11.17 18.17
C GLU A 415 -33.28 11.49 17.28
N ARG A 416 -33.16 12.75 16.86
CA ARG A 416 -31.92 13.27 16.30
C ARG A 416 -31.04 13.74 17.45
N VAL A 417 -29.90 13.09 17.64
CA VAL A 417 -28.94 13.39 18.69
C VAL A 417 -27.71 14.03 18.06
N PHE A 418 -27.40 15.26 18.43
CA PHE A 418 -26.24 15.99 17.94
C PHE A 418 -24.99 15.65 18.73
N LYS A 419 -23.82 15.87 18.13
CA LYS A 419 -22.51 15.72 18.77
C LYS A 419 -22.36 16.57 20.04
N SER A 420 -23.04 17.73 20.10
CA SER A 420 -23.12 18.58 21.30
C SER A 420 -23.87 17.94 22.48
N GLY A 421 -24.63 16.87 22.22
CA GLY A 421 -25.55 16.25 23.17
C GLY A 421 -26.99 16.77 23.05
N ASP A 422 -27.23 17.83 22.27
CA ASP A 422 -28.59 18.33 22.02
C ASP A 422 -29.43 17.27 21.31
N LYS A 423 -30.73 17.26 21.61
CA LYS A 423 -31.66 16.29 21.04
C LYS A 423 -32.89 16.96 20.48
N VAL A 424 -33.37 16.45 19.36
CA VAL A 424 -34.70 16.77 18.82
C VAL A 424 -35.44 15.47 18.61
N THR A 425 -36.60 15.34 19.24
CA THR A 425 -37.44 14.15 19.16
C THR A 425 -38.58 14.37 18.17
N TYR A 426 -38.89 13.34 17.41
CA TYR A 426 -39.92 13.34 16.38
C TYR A 426 -40.84 12.18 16.68
N ARG A 427 -42.09 12.50 17.04
CA ARG A 427 -43.06 11.49 17.46
C ARG A 427 -43.40 10.55 16.31
N ARG A 428 -43.56 9.26 16.60
CA ARG A 428 -44.14 8.30 15.68
C ARG A 428 -45.63 8.58 15.46
N LEU A 429 -46.09 8.44 14.22
CA LEU A 429 -47.44 8.81 13.78
C LEU A 429 -48.33 7.62 13.42
N ASP A 430 -47.75 6.43 13.26
CA ASP A 430 -48.44 5.19 12.86
C ASP A 430 -48.39 4.09 13.93
#